data_AF-A0A067TG92-F1
#
_entry.id   AF-A0A067TG92-F1
#
_cell.length_a   1.000
_cell.length_b   1.000
_cell.length_c   1.000
_cell.angle_alpha   90.00
_cell.angle_beta   90.00
_cell.angle_gamma   90.00
#
_symmetry.space_group_name_H-M   'P 1'
#
loop_
_entity.id
_entity.type
_entity.pdbx_description
1 polymer ?
#
loop_
_entity_poly.entity_id
_entity_poly.type
_entity_poly.pdbx_seq_one_letter_code
_entity_poly.pdbx_strand_id
1 'polypeptide(L)'
;MTPLVGVVSDNERLHGDEVVECGAGADELEVVVVEVLGGRAMVEEVLELEDDLGDEKLKLELEETDEKPEVEELKLPAGRNENGGQAQISRLHEDILYYIFELNADMYLEEESNSSDDDGQTSSDPNDNALNDHALNVIRHTSQVCRCWRGLIIGSPMIWGNIIDLNLLRQVNNLWRKEVIKRTGNSRLSVKGVVKCKGSTGEFFADLMKNHWLRIRKLNVKIYDYQFLDDETWQALQHPAPHLEFFKLDIEYWGELPTHHSSLTRPHPYVNSASPTPGESTPISRSELPGCVSSGT
;
A
#
# COMPACT_ATOMS: atom_id res chain seq x y z
N MET A 1 -60.99 3.79 33.29
CA MET A 1 -60.77 3.55 34.73
C MET A 1 -59.29 3.26 34.92
N THR A 2 -58.60 4.17 35.61
CA THR A 2 -57.32 4.02 36.34
C THR A 2 -57.42 2.87 37.38
N PRO A 3 -56.31 2.30 37.95
CA PRO A 3 -55.12 2.96 38.53
C PRO A 3 -53.76 2.33 38.06
N LEU A 4 -52.55 2.91 38.12
CA LEU A 4 -51.72 3.62 39.13
C LEU A 4 -51.22 2.76 40.32
N VAL A 5 -49.92 2.37 40.29
CA VAL A 5 -48.85 2.23 41.34
C VAL A 5 -47.68 1.53 40.61
N GLY A 6 -46.40 1.93 40.55
CA GLY A 6 -45.59 2.84 41.37
C GLY A 6 -44.50 2.04 42.09
N VAL A 7 -43.34 1.77 41.48
CA VAL A 7 -42.09 1.43 42.21
C VAL A 7 -40.87 2.01 41.48
N VAL A 8 -40.11 2.76 42.26
CA VAL A 8 -38.82 3.42 41.99
C VAL A 8 -37.70 2.37 42.08
N SER A 9 -36.72 2.41 41.18
CA SER A 9 -35.38 1.92 41.51
C SER A 9 -34.30 2.75 40.83
N ASP A 10 -33.25 2.90 41.61
CA ASP A 10 -32.30 3.99 41.59
C ASP A 10 -31.24 3.89 40.49
N ASN A 11 -30.77 5.08 40.21
CA ASN A 11 -29.66 5.48 39.38
C ASN A 11 -28.34 5.11 40.07
N GLU A 12 -27.52 4.25 39.48
CA GLU A 12 -26.07 4.32 39.65
C GLU A 12 -25.35 4.22 38.31
N ARG A 13 -24.30 5.02 38.23
CA ARG A 13 -23.63 5.59 37.07
C ARG A 13 -22.20 5.07 37.08
N LEU A 14 -21.51 5.25 35.95
CA LEU A 14 -20.05 5.14 35.72
C LEU A 14 -19.55 3.79 35.19
N HIS A 15 -19.37 3.68 33.87
CA HIS A 15 -18.07 3.92 33.23
C HIS A 15 -18.30 4.19 31.74
N GLY A 16 -17.68 5.26 31.24
CA GLY A 16 -17.78 5.68 29.85
C GLY A 16 -16.81 4.90 28.98
N ASP A 17 -17.34 4.26 27.94
CA ASP A 17 -16.58 3.95 26.75
C ASP A 17 -16.85 5.07 25.74
N GLU A 18 -15.83 5.88 25.52
CA GLU A 18 -15.77 6.88 24.48
C GLU A 18 -15.56 6.15 23.15
N VAL A 19 -16.66 5.80 22.48
CA VAL A 19 -16.63 5.42 21.08
C VAL A 19 -16.43 6.70 20.28
N VAL A 20 -15.21 6.91 19.79
CA VAL A 20 -14.91 7.93 18.79
C VAL A 20 -15.54 7.49 17.48
N GLU A 21 -16.79 7.88 17.26
CA GLU A 21 -17.41 7.89 15.94
C GLU A 21 -16.75 9.02 15.12
N CYS A 22 -15.93 8.65 14.14
CA CYS A 22 -15.55 9.56 13.07
C CYS A 22 -16.79 9.85 12.22
N GLY A 23 -17.51 10.92 12.57
CA GLY A 23 -18.62 11.43 11.78
C GLY A 23 -18.13 11.87 10.40
N ALA A 24 -18.51 11.13 9.37
CA ALA A 24 -18.29 11.50 7.98
C ALA A 24 -19.27 12.64 7.61
N GLY A 25 -18.79 13.88 7.64
CA GLY A 25 -19.41 14.99 6.92
C GLY A 25 -19.23 14.76 5.42
N ALA A 26 -20.32 14.65 4.69
CA ALA A 26 -20.32 14.54 3.24
C ALA A 26 -20.12 15.93 2.63
N ASP A 27 -18.85 16.35 2.51
CA ASP A 27 -18.49 17.52 1.71
C ASP A 27 -17.99 17.06 0.33
N GLU A 28 -18.38 17.82 -0.69
CA GLU A 28 -18.12 17.57 -2.12
C GLU A 28 -16.66 17.22 -2.40
N LEU A 29 -16.43 16.01 -2.94
CA LEU A 29 -15.12 15.56 -3.41
C LEU A 29 -14.80 16.23 -4.75
N GLU A 30 -13.83 17.14 -4.76
CA GLU A 30 -13.24 17.66 -6.00
C GLU A 30 -12.17 16.66 -6.49
N VAL A 31 -12.50 15.86 -7.50
CA VAL A 31 -11.55 14.91 -8.12
C VAL A 31 -10.60 15.70 -9.03
N VAL A 32 -9.39 15.98 -8.54
CA VAL A 32 -8.33 16.59 -9.36
C VAL A 32 -7.67 15.50 -10.20
N VAL A 33 -8.07 15.38 -11.45
CA VAL A 33 -7.31 14.63 -12.45
C VAL A 33 -6.06 15.44 -12.80
N VAL A 34 -4.93 15.11 -12.18
CA VAL A 34 -3.65 15.74 -12.50
C VAL A 34 -3.13 15.16 -13.81
N GLU A 35 -3.48 15.80 -14.93
CA GLU A 35 -2.65 15.73 -16.13
C GLU A 35 -1.34 16.46 -15.82
N VAL A 36 -0.25 15.71 -15.65
CA VAL A 36 1.06 16.26 -15.29
C VAL A 36 1.62 17.09 -16.45
N LEU A 37 1.34 18.40 -16.43
CA LEU A 37 2.11 19.42 -17.15
C LEU A 37 3.04 20.12 -16.14
N GLY A 38 4.34 19.96 -16.36
CA GLY A 38 5.39 20.33 -15.41
C GLY A 38 5.33 21.77 -14.91
N GLY A 39 5.32 21.91 -13.58
CA GLY A 39 5.41 23.18 -12.87
C GLY A 39 5.96 22.96 -11.46
N ARG A 40 7.12 23.58 -11.19
CA ARG A 40 7.94 23.46 -9.97
C ARG A 40 7.29 24.23 -8.81
N ALA A 41 7.09 23.60 -7.65
CA ALA A 41 6.68 24.26 -6.41
C ALA A 41 7.76 24.14 -5.33
N MET A 42 7.90 25.22 -4.55
CA MET A 42 8.84 25.37 -3.44
C MET A 42 8.25 24.73 -2.17
N VAL A 43 9.06 23.98 -1.42
CA VAL A 43 8.68 23.34 -0.15
C VAL A 43 9.06 24.24 1.01
N GLU A 44 8.10 24.52 1.90
CA GLU A 44 8.30 25.15 3.20
C GLU A 44 8.37 24.05 4.27
N GLU A 45 9.36 24.15 5.13
CA GLU A 45 9.82 23.14 6.09
C GLU A 45 8.93 23.17 7.36
N VAL A 46 8.33 22.02 7.75
CA VAL A 46 7.59 21.87 9.01
C VAL A 46 8.07 20.63 9.76
N LEU A 47 8.33 20.83 11.05
CA LEU A 47 9.00 19.92 11.99
C LEU A 47 8.19 18.67 12.34
N GLU A 48 8.90 17.53 12.44
CA GLU A 48 8.39 16.21 12.81
C GLU A 48 8.21 16.08 14.33
N LEU A 49 7.11 15.42 14.75
CA LEU A 49 6.92 14.88 16.09
C LEU A 49 6.87 13.35 15.98
N GLU A 50 7.87 12.69 16.56
CA GLU A 50 7.95 11.23 16.68
C GLU A 50 7.12 10.78 17.89
N ASP A 51 6.12 9.93 17.67
CA ASP A 51 5.40 9.22 18.75
C ASP A 51 5.92 7.78 18.87
N ASP A 52 6.44 7.53 20.07
CA ASP A 52 7.12 6.34 20.54
C ASP A 52 6.08 5.33 21.07
N LEU A 53 5.89 4.21 20.38
CA LEU A 53 5.00 3.11 20.82
C LEU A 53 5.72 1.75 20.79
N GLY A 54 6.44 1.48 21.88
CA GLY A 54 6.28 0.29 22.72
C GLY A 54 6.19 -1.09 22.06
N ASP A 55 7.35 -1.64 21.67
CA ASP A 55 7.53 -3.07 21.40
C ASP A 55 7.83 -3.84 22.71
N GLU A 56 6.80 -4.40 23.34
CA GLU A 56 6.96 -5.44 24.34
C GLU A 56 6.18 -6.69 23.92
N LYS A 57 6.92 -7.82 23.90
CA LYS A 57 6.43 -9.17 24.22
C LYS A 57 5.91 -10.04 23.09
N LEU A 58 6.84 -10.65 22.34
CA LEU A 58 6.75 -12.06 21.95
C LEU A 58 8.14 -12.74 21.98
N LYS A 59 8.59 -13.09 23.19
CA LYS A 59 9.72 -13.99 23.41
C LYS A 59 9.15 -15.42 23.43
N LEU A 60 9.13 -16.08 22.28
CA LEU A 60 8.87 -17.52 22.20
C LEU A 60 10.20 -18.26 22.39
N GLU A 61 10.32 -18.93 23.54
CA GLU A 61 11.37 -19.88 23.84
C GLU A 61 11.26 -21.07 22.87
N LEU A 62 12.31 -21.27 22.08
CA LEU A 62 12.56 -22.53 21.37
C LEU A 62 13.48 -23.36 22.26
N GLU A 63 12.89 -24.19 23.12
CA GLU A 63 13.60 -25.33 23.72
C GLU A 63 13.80 -26.39 22.63
N GLU A 64 15.06 -26.53 22.23
CA GLU A 64 15.60 -27.57 21.37
C GLU A 64 15.59 -28.89 22.16
N THR A 65 14.60 -29.74 21.91
CA THR A 65 14.56 -31.11 22.42
C THR A 65 15.17 -32.05 21.38
N ASP A 66 16.36 -32.52 21.71
CA ASP A 66 17.21 -33.44 20.93
C ASP A 66 16.71 -34.88 21.14
N GLU A 67 15.50 -35.19 20.67
CA GLU A 67 14.97 -36.57 20.64
C GLU A 67 15.17 -37.20 19.27
N LYS A 68 16.17 -38.09 19.23
CA LYS A 68 16.51 -39.01 18.14
C LYS A 68 15.32 -39.95 17.83
N PRO A 69 14.67 -39.86 16.67
CA PRO A 69 13.58 -40.78 16.33
C PRO A 69 14.15 -42.17 16.03
N GLU A 70 13.73 -43.14 16.84
CA GLU A 70 13.90 -44.57 16.61
C GLU A 70 13.07 -44.97 15.39
N VAL A 71 13.75 -45.38 14.32
CA VAL A 71 13.15 -45.69 13.02
C VAL A 71 12.51 -47.08 13.09
N GLU A 72 11.26 -47.16 13.55
CA GLU A 72 10.45 -48.36 13.35
C GLU A 72 10.11 -48.50 11.86
N GLU A 73 10.73 -49.49 11.23
CA GLU A 73 10.58 -49.88 9.84
C GLU A 73 9.18 -50.51 9.62
N LEU A 74 8.17 -49.65 9.49
CA LEU A 74 6.80 -50.06 9.15
C LEU A 74 6.75 -50.60 7.72
N LYS A 75 6.67 -51.93 7.65
CA LYS A 75 6.51 -52.74 6.44
C LYS A 75 5.21 -52.34 5.71
N LEU A 76 5.33 -51.50 4.69
CA LEU A 76 4.20 -51.02 3.88
C LEU A 76 3.49 -52.18 3.17
N PRO A 77 2.15 -52.24 3.20
CA PRO A 77 1.39 -53.26 2.48
C PRO A 77 1.49 -53.02 0.97
N ALA A 78 2.14 -53.97 0.30
CA ALA A 78 2.15 -54.07 -1.16
C ALA A 78 0.75 -54.41 -1.67
N GLY A 79 0.15 -53.52 -2.46
CA GLY A 79 -1.05 -53.85 -3.24
C GLY A 79 -2.15 -52.81 -3.30
N ARG A 80 -1.82 -51.52 -3.43
CA ARG A 80 -2.83 -50.51 -3.82
C ARG A 80 -2.72 -50.25 -5.32
N ASN A 81 -3.70 -50.74 -6.07
CA ASN A 81 -3.82 -50.56 -7.51
C ASN A 81 -3.69 -49.07 -7.89
N GLU A 82 -2.58 -48.70 -8.53
CA GLU A 82 -2.21 -47.35 -8.97
C GLU A 82 -3.00 -46.84 -10.19
N ASN A 83 -4.23 -47.32 -10.38
CA ASN A 83 -5.16 -46.75 -11.35
C ASN A 83 -6.06 -45.69 -10.70
N GLY A 84 -5.51 -44.94 -9.74
CA GLY A 84 -6.12 -43.71 -9.24
C GLY A 84 -6.11 -42.71 -10.38
N GLY A 85 -7.23 -42.59 -11.08
CA GLY A 85 -7.36 -41.74 -12.27
C GLY A 85 -6.79 -40.35 -12.00
N GLN A 86 -5.66 -40.04 -12.64
CA GLN A 86 -5.11 -38.69 -12.63
C GLN A 86 -6.21 -37.71 -13.00
N ALA A 87 -6.39 -36.68 -12.17
CA ALA A 87 -7.32 -35.61 -12.46
C ALA A 87 -7.07 -35.10 -13.88
N GLN A 88 -8.12 -34.96 -14.69
CA GLN A 88 -7.98 -34.66 -16.12
C GLN A 88 -7.12 -33.41 -16.38
N ILE A 89 -7.14 -32.45 -15.45
CA ILE A 89 -6.38 -31.21 -15.54
C ILE A 89 -4.85 -31.40 -15.45
N SER A 90 -4.37 -32.48 -14.83
CA SER A 90 -2.92 -32.79 -14.81
C SER A 90 -2.42 -33.35 -16.13
N ARG A 91 -3.31 -33.54 -17.13
CA ARG A 91 -2.93 -33.93 -18.50
C ARG A 91 -2.79 -32.72 -19.43
N LEU A 92 -3.13 -31.52 -18.97
CA LEU A 92 -2.87 -30.29 -19.73
C LEU A 92 -1.36 -30.07 -19.83
N HIS A 93 -0.94 -29.55 -20.98
CA HIS A 93 0.45 -29.15 -21.20
C HIS A 93 0.82 -28.01 -20.24
N GLU A 94 2.08 -27.95 -19.81
CA GLU A 94 2.55 -26.95 -18.85
C GLU A 94 2.31 -25.52 -19.34
N ASP A 95 2.50 -25.24 -20.64
CA ASP A 95 2.24 -23.92 -21.23
C ASP A 95 0.77 -23.48 -21.08
N ILE A 96 -0.19 -24.42 -21.19
CA ILE A 96 -1.61 -24.12 -21.02
C ILE A 96 -1.90 -23.82 -19.56
N LEU A 97 -1.35 -24.60 -18.64
CA LEU A 97 -1.47 -24.35 -17.19
C LEU A 97 -0.86 -23.00 -16.82
N TYR A 98 0.31 -22.69 -17.38
CA TYR A 98 1.00 -21.42 -17.16
C TYR A 98 0.14 -20.25 -17.63
N TYR A 99 -0.44 -20.33 -18.84
CA TYR A 99 -1.34 -19.32 -19.37
C TYR A 99 -2.57 -19.12 -18.47
N ILE A 100 -3.19 -20.20 -17.98
CA ILE A 100 -4.30 -20.12 -17.02
C ILE A 100 -3.87 -19.41 -15.74
N PHE A 101 -2.69 -19.75 -15.19
CA PHE A 101 -2.19 -19.09 -13.98
C PHE A 101 -1.84 -17.63 -14.22
N GLU A 102 -1.38 -17.25 -15.40
CA GLU A 102 -1.15 -15.87 -15.77
C GLU A 102 -2.46 -15.07 -15.84
N LEU A 103 -3.52 -15.66 -16.42
CA LEU A 103 -4.86 -15.06 -16.41
C LEU A 103 -5.38 -14.86 -14.98
N ASN A 104 -5.24 -15.88 -14.13
CA ASN A 104 -5.62 -15.78 -12.71
C ASN A 104 -4.77 -14.76 -11.92
N ALA A 105 -3.61 -14.37 -12.45
CA ALA A 105 -2.71 -13.40 -11.85
C ALA A 105 -2.97 -11.97 -12.34
N ASP A 106 -3.78 -11.76 -13.39
CA ASP A 106 -4.00 -10.42 -13.94
C ASP A 106 -5.06 -9.65 -13.15
N MET A 107 -4.60 -8.70 -12.33
CA MET A 107 -5.44 -7.86 -11.47
C MET A 107 -6.30 -6.81 -12.23
N TYR A 108 -6.22 -6.76 -13.56
CA TYR A 108 -6.80 -5.71 -14.41
C TYR A 108 -7.88 -6.20 -15.39
N LEU A 109 -8.20 -7.50 -15.41
CA LEU A 109 -9.16 -8.06 -16.37
C LEU A 109 -10.62 -7.57 -16.16
N GLU A 110 -11.00 -7.20 -14.94
CA GLU A 110 -12.38 -6.85 -14.61
C GLU A 110 -12.76 -5.40 -14.93
N GLU A 111 -11.77 -4.52 -15.07
CA GLU A 111 -12.02 -3.08 -15.25
C GLU A 111 -12.57 -2.73 -16.64
N GLU A 112 -12.39 -3.59 -17.63
CA GLU A 112 -12.90 -3.37 -19.00
C GLU A 112 -14.39 -3.70 -19.15
N SER A 113 -14.99 -4.43 -18.21
CA SER A 113 -16.34 -5.00 -18.40
C SER A 113 -17.47 -4.17 -17.78
N ASN A 114 -17.16 -3.27 -16.84
CA ASN A 114 -18.16 -2.56 -16.04
C ASN A 114 -18.27 -1.06 -16.40
N SER A 115 -17.86 -0.64 -17.60
CA SER A 115 -18.02 0.74 -18.07
C SER A 115 -19.44 1.10 -18.50
N SER A 116 -20.46 0.35 -18.09
CA SER A 116 -21.85 0.78 -18.31
C SER A 116 -22.09 2.05 -17.49
N ASP A 117 -22.45 3.12 -18.18
CA ASP A 117 -22.73 4.50 -17.74
C ASP A 117 -23.85 4.62 -16.68
N ASP A 118 -23.89 3.74 -15.67
CA ASP A 118 -24.91 3.73 -14.63
C ASP A 118 -24.50 4.67 -13.50
N ASP A 119 -25.31 5.71 -13.33
CA ASP A 119 -25.09 6.90 -12.50
C ASP A 119 -24.60 6.57 -11.07
N GLY A 120 -23.31 6.76 -10.82
CA GLY A 120 -22.79 7.44 -9.62
C GLY A 120 -23.01 6.81 -8.24
N GLN A 121 -23.47 5.57 -8.13
CA GLN A 121 -23.63 4.89 -6.84
C GLN A 121 -22.79 3.62 -6.77
N THR A 122 -21.49 3.81 -6.56
CA THR A 122 -20.66 2.79 -5.89
C THR A 122 -21.25 2.58 -4.50
N SER A 123 -22.13 1.57 -4.38
CA SER A 123 -22.70 1.16 -3.11
C SER A 123 -21.55 0.97 -2.13
N SER A 124 -21.46 1.88 -1.17
CA SER A 124 -20.39 1.92 -0.18
C SER A 124 -20.51 0.79 0.84
N ASP A 125 -21.22 -0.29 0.48
CA ASP A 125 -21.55 -1.40 1.35
C ASP A 125 -20.24 -2.13 1.67
N PRO A 126 -19.67 -1.97 2.87
CA PRO A 126 -18.32 -2.46 3.21
C PRO A 126 -18.23 -3.99 3.25
N ASN A 127 -19.36 -4.66 3.00
CA ASN A 127 -19.57 -6.09 3.12
C ASN A 127 -19.73 -6.79 1.77
N ASP A 128 -19.59 -6.06 0.65
CA ASP A 128 -19.67 -6.69 -0.65
C ASP A 128 -18.42 -7.55 -0.88
N ASN A 129 -18.64 -8.84 -1.12
CA ASN A 129 -17.66 -9.93 -1.04
C ASN A 129 -16.61 -9.93 -2.18
N ALA A 130 -16.28 -8.76 -2.73
CA ALA A 130 -15.13 -8.54 -3.63
C ALA A 130 -13.78 -8.93 -2.97
N LEU A 131 -13.79 -9.23 -1.67
CA LEU A 131 -12.67 -9.79 -0.90
C LEU A 131 -12.18 -11.17 -1.36
N ASN A 132 -12.94 -11.92 -2.17
CA ASN A 132 -12.56 -13.30 -2.51
C ASN A 132 -11.83 -13.50 -3.84
N ASP A 133 -11.88 -12.54 -4.78
CA ASP A 133 -11.29 -12.71 -6.12
C ASP A 133 -10.02 -11.90 -6.35
N HIS A 134 -9.32 -11.55 -5.26
CA HIS A 134 -7.99 -10.98 -5.41
C HIS A 134 -7.02 -12.00 -5.99
N ALA A 135 -6.37 -11.63 -7.10
CA ALA A 135 -5.40 -12.46 -7.83
C ALA A 135 -4.35 -13.11 -6.90
N LEU A 136 -3.84 -12.38 -5.89
CA LEU A 136 -2.89 -12.93 -4.92
C LEU A 136 -3.44 -14.14 -4.14
N ASN A 137 -4.71 -14.07 -3.70
CA ASN A 137 -5.38 -15.17 -3.00
C ASN A 137 -5.65 -16.33 -3.96
N VAL A 138 -6.15 -16.03 -5.16
CA VAL A 138 -6.39 -17.04 -6.21
C VAL A 138 -5.11 -17.81 -6.51
N ILE A 139 -3.99 -17.13 -6.75
CA ILE A 139 -2.70 -17.75 -7.01
C ILE A 139 -2.19 -18.56 -5.81
N ARG A 140 -2.34 -18.02 -4.58
CA ARG A 140 -1.98 -18.74 -3.35
C ARG A 140 -2.76 -20.04 -3.23
N HIS A 141 -4.08 -20.02 -3.39
CA HIS A 141 -4.92 -21.21 -3.34
C HIS A 141 -4.62 -22.19 -4.48
N THR A 142 -4.42 -21.68 -5.70
CA THR A 142 -4.05 -22.50 -6.87
C THR A 142 -2.74 -23.25 -6.64
N SER A 143 -1.76 -22.63 -5.98
CA SER A 143 -0.49 -23.29 -5.62
C SER A 143 -0.64 -24.45 -4.62
N GLN A 144 -1.79 -24.59 -3.95
CA GLN A 144 -2.05 -25.63 -2.96
C GLN A 144 -2.74 -26.87 -3.54
N VAL A 145 -3.24 -26.81 -4.78
CA VAL A 145 -4.01 -27.90 -5.41
C VAL A 145 -3.19 -29.18 -5.56
N CYS A 146 -1.99 -29.09 -6.15
CA CYS A 146 -1.08 -30.22 -6.28
C CYS A 146 0.40 -29.77 -6.36
N ARG A 147 1.34 -30.72 -6.24
CA ARG A 147 2.78 -30.44 -6.31
C ARG A 147 3.24 -29.83 -7.64
N CYS A 148 2.65 -30.28 -8.75
CA CYS A 148 2.97 -29.76 -10.09
C CYS A 148 2.59 -28.27 -10.20
N TRP A 149 1.35 -27.92 -9.83
CA TRP A 149 0.87 -26.53 -9.86
C TRP A 149 1.66 -25.63 -8.93
N ARG A 150 1.99 -26.13 -7.74
CA ARG A 150 2.89 -25.43 -6.82
C ARG A 150 4.23 -25.11 -7.47
N GLY A 151 4.84 -26.08 -8.15
CA GLY A 151 6.13 -25.91 -8.83
C GLY A 151 6.07 -24.84 -9.91
N LEU A 152 5.04 -24.88 -10.76
CA LEU A 152 4.85 -23.89 -11.84
C LEU A 152 4.62 -22.48 -11.30
N ILE A 153 3.75 -22.32 -10.29
CA ILE A 153 3.41 -21.02 -9.72
C ILE A 153 4.58 -20.43 -8.92
N ILE A 154 5.18 -21.20 -8.02
CA ILE A 154 6.31 -20.70 -7.20
C ILE A 154 7.54 -20.43 -8.07
N GLY A 155 7.74 -21.23 -9.12
CA GLY A 155 8.87 -21.10 -10.04
C GLY A 155 8.71 -20.00 -11.11
N SER A 156 7.58 -19.27 -11.13
CA SER A 156 7.31 -18.24 -12.14
C SER A 156 7.35 -16.82 -11.56
N PRO A 157 8.45 -16.07 -11.75
CA PRO A 157 8.53 -14.69 -11.27
C PRO A 157 7.51 -13.75 -11.91
N MET A 158 7.04 -14.05 -13.12
CA MET A 158 6.05 -13.24 -13.83
C MET A 158 4.67 -13.30 -13.15
N ILE A 159 4.26 -14.48 -12.66
CA ILE A 159 3.01 -14.64 -11.90
C ILE A 159 3.05 -13.77 -10.64
N TRP A 160 4.15 -13.82 -9.88
CA TRP A 160 4.32 -12.99 -8.67
C TRP A 160 4.43 -11.49 -8.97
N GLY A 161 5.01 -11.13 -10.13
CA GLY A 161 5.06 -9.75 -10.62
C GLY A 161 3.69 -9.15 -10.90
N ASN A 162 2.72 -9.97 -11.30
CA ASN A 162 1.39 -9.50 -11.68
C ASN A 162 0.41 -9.33 -10.51
N ILE A 163 0.75 -9.75 -9.28
CA ILE A 163 -0.17 -9.82 -8.13
C ILE A 163 0.21 -8.91 -6.96
N ILE A 164 0.85 -7.76 -7.21
CA ILE A 164 1.24 -6.81 -6.15
C ILE A 164 0.03 -5.96 -5.73
N ASP A 165 -0.82 -6.51 -4.86
CA ASP A 165 -1.97 -5.80 -4.27
C ASP A 165 -1.59 -5.17 -2.91
N LEU A 166 -1.55 -3.85 -2.86
CA LEU A 166 -1.18 -3.07 -1.67
C LEU A 166 -2.14 -3.30 -0.49
N ASN A 167 -3.42 -3.60 -0.75
CA ASN A 167 -4.40 -3.81 0.30
C ASN A 167 -4.17 -5.13 1.04
N LEU A 168 -3.84 -6.19 0.29
CA LEU A 168 -3.58 -7.52 0.83
C LEU A 168 -2.19 -7.65 1.45
N LEU A 169 -1.26 -6.80 1.01
CA LEU A 169 0.10 -6.74 1.48
C LEU A 169 0.31 -5.74 2.63
N ARG A 170 -0.75 -5.12 3.14
CA ARG A 170 -0.78 -4.20 4.31
C ARG A 170 -0.48 -4.86 5.67
N GLN A 171 -0.02 -6.11 5.68
CA GLN A 171 0.24 -6.85 6.90
C GLN A 171 1.31 -6.14 7.75
N VAL A 172 1.13 -6.14 9.08
CA VAL A 172 2.08 -5.54 10.04
C VAL A 172 3.48 -6.11 9.82
N ASN A 173 3.56 -7.43 9.62
CA ASN A 173 4.82 -8.10 9.34
C ASN A 173 5.24 -7.97 7.86
N ASN A 174 6.45 -7.48 7.61
CA ASN A 174 7.02 -7.33 6.26
C ASN A 174 7.55 -8.63 5.63
N LEU A 175 7.58 -9.76 6.35
CA LEU A 175 8.09 -11.03 5.82
C LEU A 175 7.36 -11.48 4.56
N TRP A 176 6.03 -11.34 4.54
CA TRP A 176 5.25 -11.72 3.35
C TRP A 176 5.50 -10.79 2.17
N ARG A 177 5.56 -9.47 2.41
CA ARG A 177 5.95 -8.48 1.38
C ARG A 177 7.30 -8.80 0.77
N LYS A 178 8.32 -9.03 1.62
CA LYS A 178 9.67 -9.40 1.19
C LYS A 178 9.68 -10.70 0.38
N GLU A 179 8.93 -11.71 0.81
CA GLU A 179 8.85 -12.97 0.07
C GLU A 179 8.18 -12.80 -1.30
N VAL A 180 7.08 -12.03 -1.39
CA VAL A 180 6.42 -11.71 -2.67
C VAL A 180 7.39 -10.98 -3.60
N ILE A 181 8.02 -9.90 -3.13
CA ILE A 181 9.01 -9.15 -3.92
C ILE A 181 10.18 -10.04 -4.35
N LYS A 182 10.71 -10.86 -3.45
CA LYS A 182 11.78 -11.82 -3.76
C LYS A 182 11.38 -12.78 -4.88
N ARG A 183 10.14 -13.31 -4.85
CA ARG A 183 9.65 -14.22 -5.90
C ARG A 183 9.47 -13.53 -7.25
N THR A 184 9.23 -12.22 -7.27
CA THR A 184 9.16 -11.47 -8.55
C THR A 184 10.49 -11.46 -9.29
N GLY A 185 11.63 -11.69 -8.62
CA GLY A 185 12.95 -11.63 -9.25
C GLY A 185 13.16 -10.31 -10.01
N ASN A 186 13.37 -10.40 -11.33
CA ASN A 186 13.47 -9.26 -12.24
C ASN A 186 12.24 -9.08 -13.14
N SER A 187 11.12 -9.74 -12.84
CA SER A 187 9.91 -9.63 -13.63
C SER A 187 9.34 -8.20 -13.57
N ARG A 188 8.51 -7.87 -14.57
CA ARG A 188 7.74 -6.62 -14.57
C ARG A 188 6.67 -6.68 -13.49
N LEU A 189 6.35 -5.53 -12.91
CA LEU A 189 5.44 -5.42 -11.78
C LEU A 189 4.10 -4.81 -12.20
N SER A 190 3.02 -5.39 -11.73
CA SER A 190 1.67 -4.82 -11.79
C SER A 190 1.24 -4.54 -10.36
N VAL A 191 1.08 -3.26 -10.03
CA VAL A 191 0.81 -2.77 -8.67
C VAL A 191 -0.59 -2.17 -8.63
N LYS A 192 -1.42 -2.61 -7.68
CA LYS A 192 -2.79 -2.12 -7.48
C LYS A 192 -3.08 -1.90 -6.00
N GLY A 193 -3.90 -0.92 -5.67
CA GLY A 193 -4.53 -0.84 -4.35
C GLY A 193 -4.60 0.57 -3.77
N VAL A 194 -4.78 0.65 -2.45
CA VAL A 194 -5.02 1.91 -1.74
C VAL A 194 -3.93 2.22 -0.72
N VAL A 195 -3.45 3.46 -0.74
CA VAL A 195 -2.55 4.03 0.28
C VAL A 195 -3.34 5.02 1.14
N LYS A 196 -3.63 4.63 2.39
CA LYS A 196 -4.49 5.41 3.30
C LYS A 196 -3.75 6.28 4.32
N CYS A 197 -2.54 5.89 4.72
CA CYS A 197 -1.81 6.53 5.82
C CYS A 197 -0.31 6.27 5.72
N LYS A 198 0.49 7.11 6.38
CA LYS A 198 1.86 6.75 6.81
C LYS A 198 1.79 5.45 7.62
N GLY A 199 2.75 4.56 7.41
CA GLY A 199 2.79 3.22 7.98
C GLY A 199 3.10 2.14 6.94
N SER A 200 2.81 0.88 7.27
CA SER A 200 3.32 -0.28 6.52
C SER A 200 2.99 -0.28 5.01
N THR A 201 1.81 0.16 4.61
CA THR A 201 1.43 0.25 3.18
C THR A 201 2.07 1.43 2.48
N GLY A 202 2.12 2.61 3.12
CA GLY A 202 2.77 3.79 2.56
C GLY A 202 4.27 3.55 2.36
N GLU A 203 4.95 3.01 3.37
CA GLU A 203 6.36 2.61 3.29
C GLU A 203 6.60 1.55 2.20
N PHE A 204 5.70 0.58 2.08
CA PHE A 204 5.81 -0.43 1.01
C PHE A 204 5.69 0.20 -0.37
N PHE A 205 4.73 1.11 -0.54
CA PHE A 205 4.53 1.81 -1.79
C PHE A 205 5.75 2.68 -2.12
N ALA A 206 6.26 3.46 -1.16
CA ALA A 206 7.47 4.25 -1.32
C ALA A 206 8.67 3.37 -1.72
N ASP A 207 8.85 2.21 -1.07
CA ASP A 207 9.90 1.23 -1.42
C ASP A 207 9.76 0.70 -2.87
N LEU A 208 8.53 0.37 -3.30
CA LEU A 208 8.25 -0.03 -4.69
C LEU A 208 8.63 1.08 -5.69
N MET A 209 8.27 2.32 -5.38
CA MET A 209 8.55 3.48 -6.23
C MET A 209 10.05 3.77 -6.28
N LYS A 210 10.74 3.74 -5.14
CA LYS A 210 12.18 3.99 -5.08
C LYS A 210 13.02 2.91 -5.77
N ASN A 211 12.74 1.65 -5.45
CA ASN A 211 13.63 0.53 -5.81
C ASN A 211 13.18 -0.24 -7.06
N HIS A 212 11.94 -0.09 -7.48
CA HIS A 212 11.35 -0.92 -8.53
C HIS A 212 10.61 -0.15 -9.62
N TRP A 213 10.67 1.19 -9.65
CA TRP A 213 10.00 2.01 -10.67
C TRP A 213 10.23 1.55 -12.11
N LEU A 214 11.49 1.27 -12.47
CA LEU A 214 11.84 0.84 -13.83
C LEU A 214 11.21 -0.49 -14.25
N ARG A 215 10.76 -1.31 -13.29
CA ARG A 215 10.10 -2.61 -13.54
C ARG A 215 8.58 -2.48 -13.57
N ILE A 216 8.02 -1.39 -13.07
CA ILE A 216 6.57 -1.20 -13.01
C ILE A 216 6.02 -1.07 -14.43
N ARG A 217 5.05 -1.93 -14.72
CA ARG A 217 4.34 -2.04 -15.99
C ARG A 217 2.90 -1.55 -15.90
N LYS A 218 2.19 -1.94 -14.84
CA LYS A 218 0.83 -1.45 -14.56
C LYS A 218 0.81 -0.83 -13.17
N LEU A 219 0.34 0.41 -13.05
CA LEU A 219 0.15 1.09 -11.77
C LEU A 219 -1.29 1.58 -11.67
N ASN A 220 -2.03 1.13 -10.65
CA ASN A 220 -3.38 1.60 -10.33
C ASN A 220 -3.49 1.82 -8.82
N VAL A 221 -3.19 3.03 -8.37
CA VAL A 221 -3.09 3.33 -6.94
C VAL A 221 -3.97 4.52 -6.58
N LYS A 222 -4.76 4.36 -5.52
CA LYS A 222 -5.51 5.44 -4.90
C LYS A 222 -4.83 5.89 -3.60
N ILE A 223 -4.59 7.18 -3.44
CA ILE A 223 -3.88 7.79 -2.31
C ILE A 223 -4.85 8.74 -1.60
N TYR A 224 -5.10 8.54 -0.31
CA TYR A 224 -6.04 9.35 0.48
C TYR A 224 -5.38 10.55 1.19
N ASP A 225 -4.06 10.72 1.08
CA ASP A 225 -3.38 11.95 1.46
C ASP A 225 -2.02 11.99 0.76
N TYR A 226 -1.78 13.02 -0.04
CA TYR A 226 -0.52 13.17 -0.76
C TYR A 226 0.65 13.48 0.17
N GLN A 227 0.40 13.96 1.40
CA GLN A 227 1.43 14.23 2.41
C GLN A 227 2.13 12.95 2.89
N PHE A 228 1.61 11.78 2.52
CA PHE A 228 2.25 10.50 2.78
C PHE A 228 3.32 10.11 1.76
N LEU A 229 3.38 10.82 0.63
CA LEU A 229 4.43 10.63 -0.35
C LEU A 229 5.60 11.55 -0.04
N ASP A 230 6.75 10.95 0.23
CA ASP A 230 8.00 11.68 0.39
C ASP A 230 8.49 12.24 -0.96
N ASP A 231 9.43 13.18 -0.89
CA ASP A 231 10.03 13.79 -2.08
C ASP A 231 10.67 12.75 -3.00
N GLU A 232 11.23 11.67 -2.44
CA GLU A 232 11.83 10.58 -3.21
C GLU A 232 10.78 9.82 -4.05
N THR A 233 9.61 9.54 -3.47
CA THR A 233 8.50 8.88 -4.18
C THR A 233 7.98 9.79 -5.31
N TRP A 234 7.86 11.09 -5.05
CA TRP A 234 7.50 12.06 -6.09
C TRP A 234 8.55 12.16 -7.18
N GLN A 235 9.83 12.13 -6.82
CA GLN A 235 10.91 12.11 -7.79
C GLN A 235 10.88 10.84 -8.63
N ALA A 236 10.60 9.67 -8.05
CA ALA A 236 10.47 8.41 -8.81
C ALA A 236 9.45 8.54 -9.94
N LEU A 237 8.29 9.13 -9.69
CA LEU A 237 7.25 9.39 -10.70
C LEU A 237 7.71 10.32 -11.85
N GLN A 238 8.73 11.15 -11.63
CA GLN A 238 9.30 12.03 -12.65
C GLN A 238 10.35 11.33 -13.52
N HIS A 239 10.82 10.14 -13.14
CA HIS A 239 11.78 9.38 -13.92
C HIS A 239 11.10 8.62 -15.07
N PRO A 240 11.77 8.43 -16.22
CA PRO A 240 11.25 7.59 -17.29
C PRO A 240 10.98 6.15 -16.81
N ALA A 241 9.79 5.63 -17.10
CA ALA A 241 9.40 4.24 -16.84
C ALA A 241 9.29 3.47 -18.17
N PRO A 242 10.37 2.82 -18.64
CA PRO A 242 10.43 2.25 -19.99
C PRO A 242 9.49 1.05 -20.23
N HIS A 243 8.91 0.50 -19.16
CA HIS A 243 8.01 -0.64 -19.21
C HIS A 243 6.57 -0.31 -18.82
N LEU A 244 6.28 0.96 -18.51
CA LEU A 244 4.96 1.39 -18.07
C LEU A 244 3.98 1.34 -19.25
N GLU A 245 3.00 0.46 -19.15
CA GLU A 245 1.92 0.22 -20.11
C GLU A 245 0.59 0.82 -19.61
N PHE A 246 0.38 0.85 -18.30
CA PHE A 246 -0.82 1.39 -17.67
C PHE A 246 -0.47 2.23 -16.44
N PHE A 247 -1.04 3.43 -16.33
CA PHE A 247 -0.83 4.32 -15.21
C PHE A 247 -2.13 5.01 -14.81
N LYS A 248 -2.55 4.77 -13.57
CA LYS A 248 -3.67 5.44 -12.92
C LYS A 248 -3.26 5.74 -11.48
N LEU A 249 -3.31 7.02 -11.14
CA LEU A 249 -2.97 7.52 -9.81
C LEU A 249 -4.08 8.46 -9.36
N ASP A 250 -4.93 8.00 -8.46
CA ASP A 250 -6.05 8.77 -7.93
C ASP A 250 -5.61 9.37 -6.59
N ILE A 251 -5.50 10.69 -6.49
CA ILE A 251 -5.08 11.37 -5.26
C ILE A 251 -6.30 12.11 -4.71
N GLU A 252 -6.77 11.70 -3.53
CA GLU A 252 -7.82 12.38 -2.80
C GLU A 252 -7.19 13.21 -1.67
N TYR A 253 -7.65 14.45 -1.54
CA TYR A 253 -7.29 15.32 -0.44
C TYR A 253 -8.43 15.33 0.58
N TRP A 254 -8.14 14.89 1.80
CA TRP A 254 -9.11 14.89 2.91
C TRP A 254 -8.83 15.99 3.93
N GLY A 255 -7.97 16.97 3.62
CA GLY A 255 -7.87 18.14 4.45
C GLY A 255 -9.15 18.95 4.33
N GLU A 256 -9.75 19.34 5.46
CA GLU A 256 -10.59 20.53 5.48
C GLU A 256 -9.78 21.61 4.77
N LEU A 257 -10.23 22.05 3.58
CA LEU A 257 -9.68 23.24 2.90
C LEU A 257 -9.41 24.22 4.02
N PRO A 258 -8.15 24.67 4.26
CA PRO A 258 -7.81 25.46 5.42
C PRO A 258 -8.87 26.53 5.48
N THR A 259 -9.82 26.39 6.41
CA THR A 259 -10.97 27.26 6.37
C THR A 259 -10.29 28.57 6.64
N HIS A 260 -10.21 29.41 5.61
CA HIS A 260 -9.68 30.73 5.73
C HIS A 260 -10.69 31.35 6.66
N HIS A 261 -10.45 31.20 7.97
CA HIS A 261 -11.01 31.99 9.02
C HIS A 261 -10.50 33.35 8.65
N SER A 262 -11.27 33.97 7.77
CA SER A 262 -11.21 35.34 7.37
C SER A 262 -11.71 36.09 8.59
N SER A 263 -10.97 35.99 9.70
CA SER A 263 -10.77 37.12 10.58
C SER A 263 -10.04 38.16 9.72
N LEU A 264 -10.81 38.82 8.87
CA LEU A 264 -10.69 40.20 8.49
C LEU A 264 -10.75 41.01 9.79
N THR A 265 -9.72 40.88 10.61
CA THR A 265 -9.37 41.88 11.60
C THR A 265 -8.99 43.08 10.74
N ARG A 266 -9.95 44.01 10.60
CA ARG A 266 -9.73 45.28 9.93
C ARG A 266 -8.37 45.82 10.36
N PRO A 267 -7.48 46.21 9.42
CA PRO A 267 -6.25 46.87 9.79
C PRO A 267 -6.63 48.10 10.62
N HIS A 268 -6.20 48.10 11.88
CA HIS A 268 -6.26 49.28 12.73
C HIS A 268 -5.42 50.36 12.04
N PRO A 269 -5.99 51.51 11.67
CA PRO A 269 -5.19 52.60 11.14
C PRO A 269 -4.48 53.28 12.32
N TYR A 270 -3.26 53.76 12.07
CA TYR A 270 -2.37 54.57 12.94
C TYR A 270 -1.49 53.77 13.92
N VAL A 271 -0.17 53.99 14.02
CA VAL A 271 0.62 55.23 13.94
C VAL A 271 2.05 54.97 13.41
N ASN A 272 2.49 55.77 12.43
CA ASN A 272 3.89 55.98 12.04
C ASN A 272 4.75 56.47 13.22
N SER A 273 5.95 55.92 13.43
CA SER A 273 7.21 56.69 13.58
C SER A 273 8.37 55.84 14.11
N ALA A 274 9.38 55.56 13.28
CA ALA A 274 10.80 55.77 13.60
C ALA A 274 11.69 55.37 12.42
N SER A 275 12.62 56.27 12.11
CA SER A 275 13.50 56.35 10.95
C SER A 275 14.66 55.33 10.95
N PRO A 276 15.42 55.20 9.84
CA PRO A 276 16.40 54.15 9.62
C PRO A 276 17.78 54.52 10.17
N THR A 277 18.48 53.55 10.75
CA THR A 277 19.93 53.60 10.97
C THR A 277 20.67 52.84 9.87
N PRO A 278 21.59 53.49 9.14
CA PRO A 278 22.44 52.86 8.14
C PRO A 278 23.76 52.38 8.77
N GLY A 279 24.20 51.19 8.38
CA GLY A 279 25.59 50.75 8.55
C GLY A 279 25.70 49.35 9.13
N GLU A 280 26.04 48.36 8.31
CA GLU A 280 27.44 47.89 8.24
C GLU A 280 27.59 46.89 7.10
N SER A 281 28.42 47.29 6.15
CA SER A 281 28.94 46.45 5.07
C SER A 281 30.15 45.68 5.62
N THR A 282 30.19 44.37 5.45
CA THR A 282 31.44 43.60 5.55
C THR A 282 31.37 42.36 4.64
N PRO A 283 32.53 41.81 4.23
CA PRO A 283 32.79 41.60 2.81
C PRO A 283 32.77 40.12 2.42
N ILE A 284 32.56 39.95 1.12
CA ILE A 284 32.72 38.73 0.33
C ILE A 284 34.16 38.20 0.48
N SER A 285 34.32 37.06 1.14
CA SER A 285 35.52 36.23 1.02
C SER A 285 35.29 35.17 -0.05
N ARG A 286 36.10 35.28 -1.09
CA ARG A 286 36.16 34.48 -2.31
C ARG A 286 37.36 33.54 -2.15
N SER A 287 37.13 32.23 -2.11
CA SER A 287 38.17 31.19 -2.20
C SER A 287 37.58 30.00 -2.95
N GLU A 288 37.85 29.89 -4.25
CA GLU A 288 38.85 28.98 -4.84
C GLU A 288 38.37 27.52 -4.95
N LEU A 289 38.00 27.14 -6.18
CA LEU A 289 38.01 25.77 -6.74
C LEU A 289 38.91 25.82 -8.00
N PRO A 290 39.31 24.69 -8.61
CA PRO A 290 39.92 23.50 -8.05
C PRO A 290 41.26 23.17 -8.76
N GLY A 291 42.14 22.43 -8.09
CA GLY A 291 43.35 21.87 -8.70
C GLY A 291 43.04 20.64 -9.55
N CYS A 292 43.30 20.75 -10.86
CA CYS A 292 43.50 19.60 -11.74
C CYS A 292 44.76 18.83 -11.31
N VAL A 293 44.65 17.51 -11.11
CA VAL A 293 45.79 16.60 -11.14
C VAL A 293 45.50 15.50 -12.16
N SER A 294 46.33 15.50 -13.20
CA SER A 294 46.45 14.45 -14.20
C SER A 294 47.31 13.29 -13.68
N SER A 295 47.14 12.15 -14.35
CA SER A 295 48.15 11.12 -14.65
C SER A 295 48.25 9.93 -13.70
N GLY A 296 48.11 8.73 -14.28
CA GLY A 296 48.59 7.50 -13.66
C GLY A 296 48.09 6.21 -14.32
N THR A 297 48.69 5.87 -15.47
CA THR A 297 48.95 4.52 -16.05
C THR A 297 47.83 3.49 -16.15
#